data_AF-A0A395V8M1-F1
#
_entry.id   AF-A0A395V8M1-F1
#
_cell.length_a   1.000
_cell.length_b   1.000
_cell.length_c   1.000
_cell.angle_alpha   90.00
_cell.angle_beta   90.00
_cell.angle_gamma   90.00
#
_symmetry.space_group_name_H-M   'P 1'
#
loop_
_entity.id
_entity.type
_entity.pdbx_description
1 polymer ?
#
loop_
_entity_poly.entity_id
_entity_poly.type
_entity_poly.pdbx_seq_one_letter_code
_entity_poly.pdbx_strand_id
1 'polypeptide(L)'
;MFAFPSVDEADRNTVTSGVDVLLAVSNQGDEAQQEAAKEFIRYALTPEVAQSYIDDQFAFSAVNGVEQKNETVSGVSKDIANGKVSNFPDHYYPNGFDLSAILQQFALNKVDGMDDTENITETLQSCDEQYDAANVE
;
A
#
# COMPACT_ATOMS: atom_id res chain seq x y z
N MET A 1 -12.68 -10.15 -4.18
CA MET A 1 -12.06 -9.30 -3.14
C MET A 1 -13.10 -8.32 -2.58
N PHE A 2 -13.01 -7.86 -1.33
CA PHE A 2 -13.87 -6.80 -0.75
C PHE A 2 -13.10 -6.02 0.33
N ALA A 3 -13.54 -4.80 0.65
CA ALA A 3 -12.94 -3.99 1.71
C ALA A 3 -13.07 -4.70 3.07
N PHE A 4 -11.97 -4.84 3.80
CA PHE A 4 -12.01 -5.45 5.14
C PHE A 4 -12.88 -4.58 6.07
N PRO A 5 -13.87 -5.15 6.77
CA PRO A 5 -14.75 -4.38 7.66
C PRO A 5 -14.01 -4.00 8.94
N SER A 6 -13.58 -2.74 9.03
CA SER A 6 -12.91 -2.17 10.21
C SER A 6 -13.85 -1.36 11.11
N VAL A 7 -15.05 -1.04 10.62
CA VAL A 7 -16.11 -0.34 11.37
C VAL A 7 -17.49 -0.97 11.13
N ASP A 8 -18.40 -0.78 12.08
CA ASP A 8 -19.77 -1.33 12.05
C ASP A 8 -20.63 -0.75 10.91
N GLU A 9 -20.38 0.50 10.53
CA GLU A 9 -21.06 1.19 9.45
C GLU A 9 -20.46 0.76 8.09
N ALA A 10 -21.16 -0.12 7.38
CA ALA A 10 -20.64 -0.75 6.16
C ALA A 10 -20.15 0.24 5.08
N ASP A 11 -20.81 1.40 4.96
CA ASP A 11 -20.46 2.44 3.99
C ASP A 11 -19.20 3.23 4.37
N ARG A 12 -18.76 3.19 5.62
CA ARG A 12 -17.54 3.84 6.10
C ARG A 12 -16.26 3.01 5.92
N ASN A 13 -16.37 1.75 5.54
CA ASN A 13 -15.20 0.92 5.23
C ASN A 13 -14.54 1.36 3.93
N THR A 14 -13.21 1.43 3.92
CA THR A 14 -12.39 1.78 2.75
C THR A 14 -11.53 0.61 2.32
N VAL A 15 -11.10 0.62 1.05
CA VAL A 15 -10.08 -0.31 0.56
C VAL A 15 -8.71 0.29 0.82
N THR A 16 -7.84 -0.41 1.55
CA THR A 16 -6.43 0.00 1.63
C THR A 16 -5.78 -0.17 0.26
N SER A 17 -5.34 0.93 -0.35
CA SER A 17 -4.78 0.98 -1.70
C SER A 17 -3.80 2.14 -1.83
N GLY A 18 -2.78 1.98 -2.66
CA GLY A 18 -1.71 2.96 -2.84
C GLY A 18 -0.97 2.77 -4.17
N VAL A 19 0.10 3.53 -4.35
CA VAL A 19 0.96 3.44 -5.53
C VAL A 19 1.95 2.29 -5.33
N ASP A 20 1.70 1.17 -5.99
CA ASP A 20 2.59 0.00 -5.97
C ASP A 20 3.87 0.23 -6.79
N VAL A 21 3.72 0.80 -7.99
CA VAL A 21 4.84 1.13 -8.88
C VAL A 21 4.80 2.60 -9.26
N LEU A 22 5.91 3.29 -8.95
CA LEU A 22 6.16 4.67 -9.37
C LEU A 22 7.39 4.71 -10.29
N LEU A 23 7.20 5.22 -11.51
CA LEU A 23 8.31 5.49 -12.43
C LEU A 23 8.79 6.92 -12.26
N ALA A 24 10.08 7.11 -11.97
CA ALA A 24 10.70 8.41 -11.80
C ALA A 24 11.97 8.55 -12.65
N VAL A 25 12.32 9.80 -12.97
CA VAL A 25 13.57 10.15 -13.67
C VAL A 25 14.55 10.72 -12.66
N SER A 26 15.78 10.18 -12.65
CA SER A 26 16.86 10.69 -11.80
C SER A 26 17.26 12.11 -12.22
N ASN A 27 17.51 12.97 -11.22
CA ASN A 27 18.02 14.32 -11.44
C ASN A 27 19.55 14.39 -11.60
N GLN A 28 20.25 13.26 -11.54
CA GLN A 28 21.72 13.19 -11.62
C GLN A 28 22.25 12.96 -13.05
N GLY A 29 21.39 12.60 -14.00
CA GLY A 29 21.78 12.36 -15.40
C GLY A 29 21.91 13.64 -16.21
N ASP A 30 22.61 13.59 -17.34
CA ASP A 30 22.60 14.68 -18.32
C ASP A 30 21.24 14.79 -19.03
N GLU A 31 21.05 15.86 -19.82
CA GLU A 31 19.79 16.14 -20.51
C GLU A 31 19.39 15.01 -21.46
N ALA A 32 20.34 14.42 -22.19
CA ALA A 32 20.06 13.35 -23.14
C ALA A 32 19.60 12.07 -22.41
N GLN A 33 20.23 11.74 -21.27
CA GLN A 33 19.83 10.62 -20.42
C GLN A 33 18.44 10.83 -19.82
N GLN A 34 18.15 12.04 -19.32
CA GLN A 34 16.85 12.35 -18.76
C GLN A 34 15.73 12.30 -19.81
N GLU A 35 15.97 12.81 -21.02
CA GLU A 35 14.97 12.72 -22.10
C GLU A 35 14.75 11.28 -22.57
N ALA A 36 15.80 10.47 -22.69
CA ALA A 36 15.66 9.04 -22.99
C ALA A 36 14.83 8.31 -21.92
N ALA A 37 15.05 8.60 -20.64
CA ALA A 37 14.25 8.03 -19.55
C ALA A 37 12.78 8.47 -19.62
N LYS A 38 12.50 9.75 -19.93
CA LYS A 38 11.13 10.24 -20.13
C LYS A 38 10.46 9.58 -21.32
N GLU A 39 11.18 9.35 -22.42
CA GLU A 39 10.66 8.65 -23.59
C GLU A 39 10.25 7.22 -23.24
N PHE A 40 11.08 6.50 -22.47
CA PHE A 40 10.73 5.17 -21.96
C PHE A 40 9.47 5.20 -21.08
N ILE A 41 9.36 6.15 -20.15
CA ILE A 41 8.18 6.28 -19.29
C ILE A 41 6.93 6.56 -20.14
N ARG A 42 7.01 7.44 -21.15
CA ARG A 42 5.89 7.71 -22.06
C ARG A 42 5.45 6.45 -22.81
N TYR A 43 6.41 5.62 -23.26
CA TYR A 43 6.11 4.34 -23.89
C TYR A 43 5.43 3.36 -22.90
N ALA A 44 5.97 3.21 -21.69
CA ALA A 44 5.42 2.35 -20.66
C ALA A 44 3.97 2.73 -20.26
N LEU A 45 3.64 4.02 -20.31
CA LEU A 45 2.32 4.55 -20.01
C LEU A 45 1.36 4.57 -21.22
N THR A 46 1.76 4.04 -22.38
CA THR A 46 0.81 3.85 -23.48
C THR A 46 -0.28 2.85 -23.07
N PRO A 47 -1.54 3.01 -23.53
CA PRO A 47 -2.63 2.14 -23.10
C PRO A 47 -2.37 0.64 -23.31
N GLU A 48 -1.73 0.28 -24.42
CA GLU A 48 -1.41 -1.13 -24.73
C GLU A 48 -0.41 -1.74 -23.73
N VAL A 49 0.68 -1.02 -23.44
CA VAL A 49 1.72 -1.50 -22.52
C VAL A 49 1.20 -1.53 -21.08
N ALA A 50 0.51 -0.46 -20.66
CA ALA A 50 -0.10 -0.40 -19.35
C ALA A 50 -1.19 -1.46 -19.15
N GLN A 51 -2.01 -1.76 -20.17
CA GLN A 51 -3.00 -2.83 -20.10
C GLN A 51 -2.34 -4.20 -19.93
N SER A 52 -1.32 -4.50 -20.75
CA SER A 52 -0.56 -5.75 -20.61
C SER A 52 0.01 -5.91 -19.21
N TYR A 53 0.58 -4.85 -18.63
CA TYR A 53 1.11 -4.89 -17.28
C TYR A 53 0.03 -5.19 -16.23
N ILE A 54 -1.10 -4.48 -16.25
CA ILE A 54 -2.14 -4.69 -15.24
C ILE A 54 -2.86 -6.03 -15.38
N ASP A 55 -2.93 -6.60 -16.58
CA ASP A 55 -3.52 -7.91 -16.81
C ASP A 55 -2.67 -9.01 -16.15
N ASP A 56 -1.33 -8.88 -16.23
CA ASP A 56 -0.38 -9.81 -15.60
C ASP A 56 -0.27 -9.61 -14.08
N GLN A 57 -0.37 -8.37 -13.61
CA GLN A 57 -0.16 -8.01 -12.20
C GLN A 57 -1.45 -7.89 -11.38
N PHE A 58 -2.62 -8.06 -12.00
CA PHE A 58 -3.93 -7.85 -11.35
C PHE A 58 -4.08 -6.45 -10.73
N ALA A 59 -3.34 -5.46 -11.26
CA ALA A 59 -3.24 -4.12 -10.71
C ALA A 59 -4.36 -3.19 -11.22
N PHE A 60 -4.59 -2.07 -10.53
CA PHE A 60 -5.49 -1.01 -10.99
C PHE A 60 -4.66 0.12 -11.59
N SER A 61 -4.89 0.43 -12.88
CA SER A 61 -4.08 1.42 -13.59
C SER A 61 -4.46 2.86 -13.23
N ALA A 62 -3.46 3.73 -13.09
CA ALA A 62 -3.64 5.18 -13.06
C ALA A 62 -3.66 5.82 -14.47
N VAL A 63 -3.43 5.02 -15.53
CA VAL A 63 -3.50 5.48 -16.92
C VAL A 63 -4.95 5.52 -17.37
N ASN A 64 -5.41 6.69 -17.83
CA ASN A 64 -6.78 6.88 -18.31
C ASN A 64 -7.12 5.90 -19.45
N GLY A 65 -8.27 5.23 -19.35
CA GLY A 65 -8.76 4.28 -20.35
C GLY A 65 -8.16 2.88 -20.25
N VAL A 66 -7.31 2.61 -19.26
CA VAL A 66 -6.77 1.28 -18.95
C VAL A 66 -7.55 0.72 -17.76
N GLU A 67 -8.28 -0.37 -17.96
CA GLU A 67 -9.24 -0.89 -16.98
C GLU A 67 -8.89 -2.31 -16.56
N GLN A 68 -8.93 -2.56 -15.25
CA GLN A 68 -8.78 -3.89 -14.68
C GLN A 68 -10.09 -4.68 -14.81
N LYS A 69 -10.02 -5.84 -15.48
CA LYS A 69 -11.19 -6.67 -15.81
C LYS A 69 -11.18 -8.04 -15.15
N ASN A 70 -10.16 -8.35 -14.34
CA ASN A 70 -10.04 -9.63 -13.69
C ASN A 70 -11.09 -9.80 -12.57
N GLU A 71 -11.91 -10.84 -12.68
CA GLU A 71 -13.00 -11.12 -11.73
C GLU A 71 -12.54 -11.41 -10.30
N THR A 72 -11.28 -11.80 -10.09
CA THR A 72 -10.76 -12.05 -8.74
C THR A 72 -10.67 -10.78 -7.89
N VAL A 73 -10.44 -9.63 -8.54
CA VAL A 73 -10.32 -8.31 -7.91
C VAL A 73 -11.53 -7.40 -8.17
N SER A 74 -12.53 -7.84 -8.94
CA SER A 74 -13.67 -7.01 -9.36
C SER A 74 -14.49 -6.43 -8.19
N GLY A 75 -14.52 -7.11 -7.05
CA GLY A 75 -15.28 -6.68 -5.87
C GLY A 75 -14.74 -5.44 -5.14
N VAL A 76 -13.53 -4.94 -5.48
CA VAL A 76 -13.02 -3.64 -4.96
C VAL A 76 -12.96 -2.55 -6.04
N SER A 77 -13.20 -2.88 -7.32
CA SER A 77 -13.04 -1.95 -8.45
C SER A 77 -13.87 -0.68 -8.30
N LYS A 78 -15.13 -0.80 -7.84
CA LYS A 78 -16.03 0.35 -7.65
C LYS A 78 -15.55 1.26 -6.52
N ASP A 79 -15.02 0.71 -5.44
CA ASP A 79 -14.52 1.49 -4.31
C ASP A 79 -13.27 2.27 -4.73
N ILE A 80 -12.33 1.62 -5.44
CA ILE A 80 -11.13 2.26 -5.99
C ILE A 80 -11.50 3.38 -6.96
N ALA A 81 -12.39 3.12 -7.92
CA ALA A 81 -12.82 4.11 -8.91
C ALA A 81 -13.51 5.34 -8.29
N ASN A 82 -14.19 5.17 -7.15
CA ASN A 82 -14.86 6.27 -6.43
C ASN A 82 -13.94 6.97 -5.41
N GLY A 83 -12.66 6.59 -5.34
CA GLY A 83 -11.73 7.13 -4.33
C GLY A 83 -12.08 6.71 -2.90
N LYS A 84 -12.87 5.63 -2.72
CA LYS A 84 -13.21 5.07 -1.41
C LYS A 84 -12.05 4.20 -0.88
N VAL A 85 -10.88 4.81 -0.81
CA VAL A 85 -9.62 4.16 -0.47
C VAL A 85 -8.94 4.84 0.71
N SER A 86 -8.13 4.09 1.43
CA SER A 86 -7.20 4.60 2.43
C SER A 86 -5.78 4.22 2.04
N ASN A 87 -4.82 5.10 2.35
CA ASN A 87 -3.41 4.82 2.10
C ASN A 87 -2.91 3.69 3.00
N PHE A 88 -1.76 3.09 2.64
CA PHE A 88 -1.06 2.20 3.56
C PHE A 88 -0.60 3.00 4.78
N PRO A 89 -0.90 2.55 6.02
CA PRO A 89 -0.56 3.30 7.22
C PRO A 89 0.96 3.35 7.45
N ASP A 90 1.70 2.36 6.98
CA ASP A 90 3.17 2.32 7.04
C ASP A 90 3.88 3.41 6.22
N HIS A 91 3.20 4.00 5.24
CA HIS A 91 3.71 5.17 4.50
C HIS A 91 3.90 6.40 5.39
N TYR A 92 3.36 6.40 6.61
CA TYR A 92 3.50 7.48 7.59
C TYR A 92 4.50 7.17 8.70
N TYR A 93 5.06 5.96 8.75
CA TYR A 93 5.97 5.56 9.81
C TYR A 93 7.42 5.89 9.44
N PRO A 94 8.28 6.20 10.44
CA PRO A 94 9.72 6.27 10.23
C PRO A 94 10.27 4.95 9.70
N ASN A 95 11.27 4.99 8.81
CA ASN A 95 11.87 3.80 8.21
C ASN A 95 12.45 2.80 9.25
N GLY A 96 12.82 3.28 10.44
CA GLY A 96 13.34 2.44 11.51
C GLY A 96 12.27 1.75 12.36
N PHE A 97 10.99 2.04 12.15
CA PHE A 97 9.89 1.48 12.93
C PHE A 97 9.40 0.14 12.34
N ASP A 98 9.81 -0.97 12.97
CA ASP A 98 9.43 -2.32 12.53
C ASP A 98 8.12 -2.80 13.17
N LEU A 99 7.00 -2.26 12.66
CA LEU A 99 5.66 -2.69 13.11
C LEU A 99 5.41 -4.18 12.83
N SER A 100 6.05 -4.77 11.82
CA SER A 100 5.84 -6.18 11.47
C SER A 100 6.33 -7.11 12.58
N ALA A 101 7.50 -6.83 13.15
CA ALA A 101 8.03 -7.59 14.29
C ALA A 101 7.10 -7.49 15.52
N ILE A 102 6.60 -6.29 15.81
CA ILE A 102 5.67 -6.04 16.93
C ILE A 102 4.37 -6.84 16.75
N LEU A 103 3.76 -6.78 15.56
CA LEU A 103 2.52 -7.51 15.27
C LEU A 103 2.72 -9.03 15.25
N GLN A 104 3.89 -9.52 14.83
CA GLN A 104 4.23 -10.94 14.94
C GLN A 104 4.29 -11.39 16.41
N GLN A 105 4.91 -10.59 17.28
CA GLN A 105 4.96 -10.89 18.72
C GLN A 105 3.55 -10.88 19.34
N PHE A 106 2.70 -9.91 18.98
CA PHE A 106 1.30 -9.88 19.42
C PHE A 106 0.56 -11.18 19.06
N ALA A 107 0.74 -11.66 17.82
CA ALA A 107 0.12 -12.91 17.37
C ALA A 107 0.66 -14.14 18.13
N LEU A 108 1.98 -14.20 18.38
CA LEU A 108 2.60 -15.27 19.16
C LEU A 108 2.10 -15.30 20.60
N ASN A 109 2.10 -14.15 21.28
CA ASN A 109 1.57 -14.00 22.64
C ASN A 109 0.13 -14.51 22.73
N LYS A 110 -0.71 -14.17 21.73
CA LYS A 110 -2.10 -14.64 21.68
C LYS A 110 -2.19 -16.16 21.54
N VAL A 111 -1.37 -16.76 20.69
CA VAL A 111 -1.34 -18.21 20.48
C VAL A 111 -0.82 -18.94 21.72
N ASP A 112 0.12 -18.34 22.45
CA ASP A 112 0.69 -18.88 23.69
C ASP A 112 -0.23 -18.70 24.92
N GLY A 113 -1.36 -18.02 24.75
CA GLY A 113 -2.41 -17.90 25.76
C GLY A 113 -2.24 -16.72 26.71
N MET A 114 -1.47 -15.69 26.33
CA MET A 114 -1.43 -14.41 27.06
C MET A 114 -2.82 -13.77 27.09
N ASP A 115 -3.13 -13.08 28.19
CA ASP A 115 -4.39 -12.32 28.29
C ASP A 115 -4.45 -11.22 27.23
N ASP A 116 -5.64 -10.96 26.68
CA ASP A 116 -5.81 -9.98 25.60
C ASP A 116 -5.49 -8.56 26.06
N THR A 117 -5.87 -8.19 27.27
CA THR A 117 -5.61 -6.85 27.80
C THR A 117 -4.12 -6.65 28.01
N GLU A 118 -3.45 -7.66 28.58
CA GLU A 118 -2.00 -7.68 28.78
C GLU A 118 -1.26 -7.57 27.44
N ASN A 119 -1.57 -8.44 26.49
CA ASN A 119 -0.92 -8.48 25.18
C ASN A 119 -1.11 -7.17 24.40
N ILE A 120 -2.33 -6.61 24.39
CA ILE A 120 -2.61 -5.31 23.78
C ILE A 120 -1.78 -4.20 24.46
N THR A 121 -1.74 -4.19 25.79
CA THR A 121 -1.00 -3.16 26.54
C THR A 121 0.49 -3.21 26.23
N GLU A 122 1.11 -4.39 26.27
CA GLU A 122 2.52 -4.56 25.96
C GLU A 122 2.84 -4.23 24.49
N THR A 123 1.96 -4.60 23.57
CA THR A 123 2.11 -4.29 22.14
C THR A 123 2.08 -2.79 21.88
N LEU A 124 1.14 -2.06 22.49
CA LEU A 124 1.06 -0.61 22.36
C LEU A 124 2.28 0.08 22.98
N GLN A 125 2.75 -0.39 24.13
CA GLN A 125 4.00 0.10 24.72
C GLN A 125 5.20 -0.13 23.80
N SER A 126 5.29 -1.31 23.16
CA SER A 126 6.36 -1.59 22.20
C SER A 126 6.28 -0.70 20.95
N CYS A 127 5.06 -0.41 20.48
CA CYS A 127 4.85 0.56 19.40
C CYS A 127 5.40 1.94 19.79
N ASP A 128 5.04 2.45 20.96
CA ASP A 128 5.47 3.77 21.43
C ASP A 128 7.01 3.84 21.57
N GLU A 129 7.62 2.87 22.26
CA GLU A 129 9.06 2.83 22.48
C GLU A 129 9.86 2.76 21.18
N GLN A 130 9.45 1.91 20.23
CA GLN A 130 10.16 1.76 18.96
C GLN A 130 9.90 2.93 18.02
N TYR A 131 8.69 3.49 18.02
CA TYR A 131 8.39 4.68 17.23
C TYR A 131 9.24 5.87 17.71
N ASP A 132 9.29 6.13 19.02
CA ASP A 132 10.07 7.21 19.61
C ASP A 132 11.58 7.06 19.32
N ALA A 133 12.08 5.83 19.36
CA ALA A 133 13.48 5.55 19.02
C ALA A 133 13.80 5.76 17.53
N ALA A 134 12.86 5.45 16.62
CA ALA A 134 13.03 5.57 15.19
C ALA A 134 12.73 6.99 14.66
N ASN A 135 11.89 7.75 15.35
CA ASN A 135 11.43 9.08 14.95
C ASN A 135 12.33 10.18 15.52
N VAL A 136 13.63 10.09 15.23
CA VAL A 136 14.61 11.12 15.60
C VAL A 136 14.80 12.10 14.44
N GLU A 137 14.65 13.40 14.72
CA GLU A 137 14.93 14.50 13.76
C GLU A 137 16.42 14.61 13.41
#